data_AF-H9MEI6-F1
#
_entry.id   AF-H9MEI6-F1
#
_cell.length_a   1.000
_cell.length_b   1.000
_cell.length_c   1.000
_cell.angle_alpha   90.00
_cell.angle_beta   90.00
_cell.angle_gamma   90.00
#
_symmetry.space_group_name_H-M   'P 1'
#
loop_
_entity.id
_entity.type
_entity.pdbx_description
1 polymer ?
#
loop_
_entity_poly.entity_id
_entity_poly.type
_entity_poly.pdbx_seq_one_letter_code
_entity_poly.pdbx_strand_id
1 'polypeptide(L)'
;VIQSERPDGVLLTFGGQTALNCGVELEKNGVFQKYNIKILGTPIQSIIETEDRKIFAERIAEINENVAPSAAVYSIEEALDAAEKLGYPVMARAAFSLGGLGSGFANSKKELRNLAQQAFAHSTQLIIDKSLKGWKEVEYEVVRDAYDNCITVCNM
;
A
#
# COMPACT_ATOMS: atom_id res chain seq x y z
N VAL A 1 -25.38 -9.34 -4.30
CA VAL A 1 -25.84 -8.36 -3.29
C VAL A 1 -26.25 -7.04 -3.95
N ILE A 2 -25.32 -6.22 -4.45
CA ILE A 2 -25.61 -4.91 -5.08
C ILE A 2 -26.80 -4.92 -6.06
N GLN A 3 -26.85 -5.90 -6.97
CA GLN A 3 -27.95 -6.00 -7.94
C GLN A 3 -29.32 -6.29 -7.32
N SER A 4 -29.35 -7.02 -6.20
CA SER A 4 -30.57 -7.39 -5.46
C SER A 4 -31.00 -6.27 -4.54
N GLU A 5 -30.08 -5.82 -3.67
CA GLU A 5 -30.39 -4.92 -2.55
C GLU A 5 -30.42 -3.45 -2.94
N ARG A 6 -29.84 -3.07 -4.09
CA ARG A 6 -29.82 -1.70 -4.62
C ARG A 6 -29.47 -0.64 -3.56
N PRO A 7 -28.31 -0.75 -2.88
CA PRO A 7 -27.92 0.22 -1.86
C PRO A 7 -27.60 1.58 -2.48
N ASP A 8 -27.96 2.66 -1.79
CA ASP A 8 -27.61 4.02 -2.21
C ASP A 8 -26.12 4.36 -1.98
N GLY A 9 -25.48 3.67 -1.03
CA GLY A 9 -24.07 3.86 -0.75
C GLY A 9 -23.37 2.70 -0.06
N VAL A 10 -22.03 2.77 -0.04
CA VAL A 10 -21.14 1.75 0.51
C VAL A 10 -20.01 2.37 1.32
N LEU A 11 -19.66 1.74 2.43
CA LEU A 11 -18.48 2.06 3.24
C LEU A 11 -17.43 0.97 3.02
N LEU A 12 -16.25 1.35 2.56
CA LEU A 12 -15.16 0.39 2.22
C LEU A 12 -14.10 0.27 3.31
N THR A 13 -14.07 1.19 4.28
CA THR A 13 -12.97 1.37 5.22
C THR A 13 -13.08 0.54 6.51
N PHE A 14 -14.14 -0.25 6.69
CA PHE A 14 -14.38 -1.03 7.91
C PHE A 14 -14.11 -2.54 7.77
N GLY A 15 -13.67 -3.01 6.61
CA GLY A 15 -13.43 -4.44 6.35
C GLY A 15 -11.98 -4.81 6.02
N GLY A 16 -11.02 -3.94 6.39
CA GLY A 16 -9.60 -4.13 6.11
C GLY A 16 -9.30 -4.30 4.61
N GLN A 17 -8.19 -4.96 4.29
CA GLN A 17 -7.73 -5.12 2.89
C GLN A 17 -8.75 -5.83 2.00
N THR A 18 -9.52 -6.78 2.55
CA THR A 18 -10.54 -7.51 1.80
C THR A 18 -11.61 -6.57 1.25
N ALA A 19 -12.10 -5.63 2.08
CA ALA A 19 -13.09 -4.66 1.64
C ALA A 19 -12.49 -3.62 0.67
N LEU A 20 -11.26 -3.17 0.91
CA LEU A 20 -10.58 -2.22 0.02
C LEU A 20 -10.36 -2.82 -1.36
N ASN A 21 -9.76 -4.01 -1.44
CA ASN A 21 -9.50 -4.71 -2.71
C ASN A 21 -10.81 -4.99 -3.47
N CYS A 22 -11.83 -5.46 -2.77
CA CYS A 22 -13.16 -5.69 -3.36
C CYS A 22 -13.76 -4.39 -3.90
N GLY A 23 -13.68 -3.30 -3.14
CA GLY A 23 -14.16 -1.98 -3.55
C GLY A 23 -13.45 -1.47 -4.79
N VAL A 24 -12.12 -1.52 -4.81
CA VAL A 24 -11.31 -1.11 -5.97
C VAL A 24 -11.65 -1.94 -7.21
N GLU A 25 -11.84 -3.25 -7.07
CA GLU A 25 -12.22 -4.10 -8.19
C GLU A 25 -13.64 -3.82 -8.70
N LEU A 26 -14.59 -3.53 -7.81
CA LEU A 26 -15.94 -3.12 -8.19
C LEU A 26 -15.95 -1.77 -8.93
N GLU A 27 -15.13 -0.82 -8.52
CA GLU A 27 -14.96 0.46 -9.20
C GLU A 27 -14.33 0.27 -10.59
N LYS A 28 -13.25 -0.50 -10.71
CA LYS A 28 -12.61 -0.83 -11.99
C LYS A 28 -13.57 -1.49 -12.98
N ASN A 29 -14.46 -2.35 -12.49
CA ASN A 29 -15.49 -3.01 -13.29
C ASN A 29 -16.73 -2.12 -13.54
N GLY A 30 -16.71 -0.85 -13.12
CA GLY A 30 -17.80 0.12 -13.33
C GLY A 30 -19.08 -0.22 -12.58
N VAL A 31 -19.01 -1.05 -11.54
CA VAL A 31 -20.19 -1.54 -10.83
C VAL A 31 -20.86 -0.42 -10.05
N PHE A 32 -20.11 0.44 -9.36
CA PHE A 32 -20.69 1.54 -8.60
C PHE A 32 -21.41 2.54 -9.51
N GLN A 33 -20.82 2.87 -10.67
CA GLN A 33 -21.48 3.70 -11.69
C GLN A 33 -22.73 3.03 -12.25
N LYS A 34 -22.65 1.75 -12.63
CA LYS A 34 -23.77 0.98 -13.21
C LYS A 34 -25.00 0.92 -12.29
N TYR A 35 -24.77 0.84 -10.98
CA TYR A 35 -25.83 0.73 -9.97
C TYR A 35 -26.10 2.05 -9.23
N ASN A 36 -25.47 3.15 -9.63
CA ASN A 36 -25.61 4.48 -9.00
C ASN A 36 -25.33 4.47 -7.49
N ILE A 37 -24.29 3.75 -7.08
CA ILE A 37 -23.89 3.62 -5.67
C ILE A 37 -22.88 4.70 -5.32
N LYS A 38 -23.12 5.40 -4.21
CA LYS A 38 -22.18 6.38 -3.66
C LYS A 38 -21.19 5.72 -2.71
N ILE A 39 -19.92 6.01 -2.89
CA ILE A 39 -18.90 5.62 -1.92
C ILE A 39 -18.91 6.66 -0.79
N LEU A 40 -19.10 6.19 0.44
CA LEU A 40 -19.20 7.02 1.64
C LEU A 40 -17.86 6.98 2.39
N GLY A 41 -17.52 8.09 3.05
CA GLY A 41 -16.24 8.25 3.74
C GLY A 41 -15.12 8.59 2.76
N THR A 42 -13.99 7.91 2.88
CA THR A 42 -12.81 8.15 2.03
C THR A 42 -13.12 7.87 0.56
N PRO A 43 -12.90 8.83 -0.36
CA PRO A 43 -13.11 8.62 -1.79
C PRO A 43 -12.30 7.43 -2.32
N ILE A 44 -12.84 6.67 -3.27
CA ILE A 44 -12.14 5.51 -3.83
C ILE A 44 -10.83 5.88 -4.51
N GLN A 45 -10.77 7.07 -5.11
CA GLN A 45 -9.53 7.57 -5.68
C GLN A 45 -8.45 7.72 -4.61
N SER A 46 -8.78 8.26 -3.43
CA SER A 46 -7.85 8.35 -2.32
C SER A 46 -7.39 6.96 -1.85
N ILE A 47 -8.29 5.98 -1.80
CA ILE A 47 -7.93 4.58 -1.47
C ILE A 47 -6.93 4.03 -2.49
N ILE A 48 -7.18 4.20 -3.79
CA ILE A 48 -6.29 3.72 -4.86
C ILE A 48 -4.91 4.38 -4.77
N GLU A 49 -4.89 5.70 -4.54
CA GLU A 49 -3.65 6.48 -4.44
C GLU A 49 -2.81 6.13 -3.22
N THR A 50 -3.43 5.73 -2.10
CA THR A 50 -2.70 5.32 -0.89
C THR A 50 -2.22 3.87 -0.92
N GLU A 51 -2.91 3.00 -1.65
CA GLU A 51 -2.58 1.57 -1.74
C GLU A 51 -1.44 1.29 -2.75
N ASP A 52 -1.33 2.09 -3.83
CA ASP A 52 -0.22 1.99 -4.76
C ASP A 52 0.99 2.79 -4.25
N ARG A 53 2.09 2.09 -3.93
CA ARG A 53 3.31 2.70 -3.39
C ARG A 53 3.92 3.77 -4.28
N LYS A 54 3.84 3.62 -5.60
CA LYS A 54 4.42 4.58 -6.54
C LYS A 54 3.58 5.85 -6.53
N ILE A 55 2.27 5.71 -6.65
CA ILE A 55 1.34 6.84 -6.60
C ILE A 55 1.42 7.55 -5.23
N PHE A 56 1.49 6.79 -4.14
CA PHE A 56 1.67 7.32 -2.80
C PHE A 56 2.96 8.15 -2.70
N ALA A 57 4.10 7.63 -3.19
CA ALA A 57 5.36 8.36 -3.19
C ALA A 57 5.28 9.66 -4.01
N GLU A 58 4.59 9.63 -5.15
CA GLU A 58 4.35 10.82 -5.99
C GLU A 58 3.49 11.86 -5.24
N ARG A 59 2.41 11.44 -4.58
CA ARG A 59 1.54 12.31 -3.77
C ARG A 59 2.27 12.95 -2.58
N ILE A 60 3.14 12.21 -1.90
CA ILE A 60 3.95 12.73 -0.80
C ILE A 60 4.99 13.74 -1.32
N ALA A 61 5.57 13.48 -2.49
CA ALA A 61 6.51 14.41 -3.11
C ALA A 61 5.83 15.74 -3.54
N GLU A 62 4.55 15.73 -3.95
CA GLU A 62 3.78 16.94 -4.29
C GLU A 62 3.72 17.94 -3.13
N ILE A 63 3.77 17.46 -1.88
CA ILE A 63 3.79 18.31 -0.67
C ILE A 63 5.20 18.53 -0.11
N ASN A 64 6.24 18.16 -0.85
CA ASN A 64 7.66 18.23 -0.45
C ASN A 64 8.02 17.40 0.78
N GLU A 65 7.27 16.32 1.04
CA GLU A 65 7.59 15.36 2.08
C GLU A 65 8.41 14.20 1.53
N ASN A 66 9.08 13.47 2.43
CA ASN A 66 10.02 12.44 2.05
C ASN A 66 9.48 11.03 2.33
N VAL A 67 9.63 10.14 1.35
CA VAL A 67 9.49 8.69 1.55
C VAL A 67 10.86 8.03 1.47
N ALA A 68 11.01 6.88 2.14
CA ALA A 68 12.21 6.07 1.98
C ALA A 68 12.41 5.72 0.49
N PRO A 69 13.64 5.84 -0.06
CA PRO A 69 13.93 5.41 -1.41
C PRO A 69 13.54 3.94 -1.59
N SER A 70 12.73 3.66 -2.61
CA SER A 70 12.19 2.34 -2.86
C SER A 70 12.01 2.05 -4.34
N ALA A 71 11.89 0.77 -4.69
CA ALA A 71 11.64 0.31 -6.04
C ALA A 71 10.64 -0.85 -6.05
N ALA A 72 9.64 -0.76 -6.93
CA ALA A 72 8.78 -1.89 -7.25
C ALA A 72 9.47 -2.78 -8.29
N VAL A 73 9.50 -4.09 -8.02
CA VAL A 73 10.21 -5.09 -8.84
C VAL A 73 9.34 -6.31 -9.06
N TYR A 74 9.51 -6.96 -10.20
CA TYR A 74 8.68 -8.09 -10.67
C TYR A 74 9.48 -9.37 -10.90
N SER A 75 10.79 -9.32 -10.65
CA SER A 75 11.67 -10.48 -10.77
C SER A 75 12.77 -10.43 -9.72
N ILE A 76 13.39 -11.59 -9.46
CA ILE A 76 14.54 -11.68 -8.55
C ILE A 76 15.69 -10.80 -9.05
N GLU A 77 15.97 -10.78 -10.35
CA GLU A 77 17.07 -9.99 -10.88
C GLU A 77 16.81 -8.48 -10.75
N GLU A 78 15.58 -8.02 -11.01
CA GLU A 78 15.20 -6.62 -10.73
C GLU A 78 15.35 -6.26 -9.24
N ALA A 79 15.00 -7.18 -8.33
CA ALA A 79 15.17 -6.96 -6.89
C ALA A 79 16.64 -6.76 -6.52
N LEU A 80 17.53 -7.56 -7.12
CA LEU A 80 18.98 -7.45 -6.89
C LEU A 80 19.53 -6.15 -7.46
N ASP A 81 19.14 -5.77 -8.69
CA ASP A 81 19.56 -4.52 -9.31
C ASP A 81 19.07 -3.28 -8.54
N ALA A 82 17.84 -3.32 -8.02
CA ALA A 82 17.30 -2.28 -7.16
C ALA A 82 18.12 -2.15 -5.87
N ALA A 83 18.50 -3.27 -5.25
CA ALA A 83 19.29 -3.26 -4.02
C ALA A 83 20.72 -2.76 -4.23
N GLU A 84 21.35 -2.99 -5.38
CA GLU A 84 22.64 -2.39 -5.71
C GLU A 84 22.56 -0.86 -5.81
N LYS A 85 21.46 -0.33 -6.39
CA LYS A 85 21.23 1.13 -6.48
C LYS A 85 20.91 1.77 -5.13
N LEU A 86 20.11 1.11 -4.30
CA LEU A 86 19.71 1.58 -2.97
C LEU A 86 20.83 1.40 -1.93
N GLY A 87 21.68 0.39 -2.14
CA GLY A 87 22.73 -0.05 -1.23
C GLY A 87 22.17 -0.83 -0.02
N TYR A 88 22.82 -1.95 0.32
CA TYR A 88 22.49 -2.74 1.50
C TYR A 88 22.75 -1.99 2.82
N PRO A 89 22.04 -2.31 3.92
CA PRO A 89 20.91 -3.24 3.98
C PRO A 89 19.64 -2.67 3.32
N VAL A 90 18.78 -3.56 2.82
CA VAL A 90 17.48 -3.24 2.22
C VAL A 90 16.36 -4.04 2.92
N MET A 91 15.13 -3.53 2.82
CA MET A 91 13.92 -4.25 3.23
C MET A 91 13.20 -4.72 1.97
N ALA A 92 12.88 -6.01 1.89
CA ALA A 92 11.99 -6.57 0.87
C ALA A 92 10.59 -6.70 1.47
N ARG A 93 9.55 -6.25 0.77
CA ARG A 93 8.14 -6.37 1.18
C ARG A 93 7.29 -6.88 0.02
N ALA A 94 6.49 -7.92 0.24
CA ALA A 94 5.51 -8.36 -0.75
C ALA A 94 4.41 -7.30 -0.90
N ALA A 95 4.00 -7.01 -2.14
CA ALA A 95 2.86 -6.14 -2.38
C ALA A 95 1.54 -6.83 -2.00
N PHE A 96 0.52 -6.05 -1.65
CA PHE A 96 -0.84 -6.49 -1.29
C PHE A 96 -0.93 -7.44 -0.08
N SER A 97 0.07 -7.44 0.81
CA SER A 97 0.04 -8.19 2.07
C SER A 97 0.02 -7.27 3.28
N LEU A 98 -0.66 -7.70 4.35
CA LEU A 98 -0.64 -7.05 5.67
C LEU A 98 0.18 -7.90 6.67
N GLY A 99 0.71 -7.27 7.71
CA GLY A 99 1.39 -7.95 8.81
C GLY A 99 2.78 -8.51 8.48
N GLY A 100 3.44 -8.01 7.42
CA GLY A 100 4.81 -8.40 7.08
C GLY A 100 4.94 -9.78 6.43
N LEU A 101 3.85 -10.41 5.98
CA LEU A 101 3.92 -11.70 5.28
C LEU A 101 4.78 -11.58 4.01
N GLY A 102 5.84 -12.38 3.92
CA GLY A 102 6.80 -12.35 2.82
C GLY A 102 7.76 -11.15 2.85
N SER A 103 7.82 -10.41 3.97
CA SER A 103 8.72 -9.27 4.15
C SER A 103 9.94 -9.64 4.98
N GLY A 104 11.07 -8.96 4.76
CA GLY A 104 12.28 -9.19 5.53
C GLY A 104 13.45 -8.29 5.14
N PHE A 105 14.43 -8.19 6.04
CA PHE A 105 15.66 -7.44 5.79
C PHE A 105 16.71 -8.32 5.12
N ALA A 106 17.41 -7.75 4.14
CA ALA A 106 18.59 -8.35 3.53
C ALA A 106 19.80 -7.43 3.71
N ASN A 107 20.90 -8.00 4.21
CA ASN A 107 22.19 -7.33 4.30
C ASN A 107 23.11 -7.70 3.13
N SER A 108 22.70 -8.66 2.30
CA SER A 108 23.48 -9.13 1.16
C SER A 108 22.61 -9.61 0.00
N LYS A 109 23.22 -9.71 -1.18
CA LYS A 109 22.63 -10.27 -2.40
C LYS A 109 22.04 -11.67 -2.20
N LYS A 110 22.70 -12.51 -1.40
CA LYS A 110 22.26 -13.88 -1.11
C LYS A 110 20.99 -13.90 -0.25
N GLU A 111 20.97 -13.10 0.81
CA GLU A 111 19.79 -12.96 1.67
C GLU A 111 18.59 -12.43 0.88
N LEU A 112 18.81 -11.41 0.05
CA LEU A 112 17.75 -10.81 -0.75
C LEU A 112 17.16 -11.79 -1.76
N ARG A 113 18.00 -12.58 -2.45
CA ARG A 113 17.54 -13.61 -3.39
C ARG A 113 16.61 -14.63 -2.71
N ASN A 114 16.98 -15.09 -1.51
CA ASN A 114 16.16 -16.05 -0.76
C ASN A 114 14.81 -15.44 -0.35
N LEU A 115 14.81 -14.19 0.14
CA LEU A 115 13.58 -13.48 0.50
C LEU A 115 12.68 -13.25 -0.70
N ALA A 116 13.25 -12.76 -1.82
CA ALA A 116 12.52 -12.53 -3.05
C ALA A 116 11.87 -13.82 -3.58
N GLN A 117 12.60 -14.94 -3.56
CA GLN A 117 12.06 -16.23 -4.00
C GLN A 117 10.85 -16.68 -3.17
N GLN A 118 10.88 -16.46 -1.85
CA GLN A 118 9.75 -16.76 -0.97
C GLN A 118 8.57 -15.81 -1.21
N ALA A 119 8.85 -14.52 -1.34
CA ALA A 119 7.81 -13.51 -1.58
C ALA A 119 7.08 -13.72 -2.91
N PHE A 120 7.82 -14.03 -3.99
CA PHE A 120 7.24 -14.27 -5.32
C PHE A 120 6.38 -15.54 -5.41
N ALA A 121 6.45 -16.44 -4.42
CA ALA A 121 5.52 -17.56 -4.33
C ALA A 121 4.09 -17.12 -3.95
N HIS A 122 3.93 -15.92 -3.39
CA HIS A 122 2.68 -15.43 -2.84
C HIS A 122 2.24 -14.07 -3.40
N SER A 123 3.13 -13.32 -4.05
CA SER A 123 2.83 -12.03 -4.67
C SER A 123 3.55 -11.88 -6.00
N THR A 124 2.95 -11.20 -6.97
CA THR A 124 3.56 -10.94 -8.28
C THR A 124 4.48 -9.71 -8.26
N GLN A 125 4.50 -8.96 -7.16
CA GLN A 125 5.27 -7.74 -7.01
C GLN A 125 5.94 -7.70 -5.63
N LEU A 126 7.20 -7.28 -5.62
CA LEU A 126 7.98 -7.03 -4.41
C LEU A 126 8.39 -5.54 -4.39
N ILE A 127 8.45 -4.96 -3.20
CA ILE A 127 8.98 -3.61 -2.98
C ILE A 127 10.31 -3.75 -2.25
N ILE A 128 11.36 -3.14 -2.81
CA ILE A 128 12.68 -3.05 -2.17
C ILE A 128 12.85 -1.63 -1.64
N ASP A 129 12.94 -1.46 -0.32
CA ASP A 129 13.20 -0.17 0.32
C ASP A 129 14.62 -0.09 0.87
N LYS A 130 15.16 1.12 0.91
CA LYS A 130 16.33 1.40 1.74
C LYS A 130 16.00 1.09 3.20
N SER A 131 16.84 0.29 3.86
CA SER A 131 16.65 -0.01 5.27
C SER A 131 16.81 1.26 6.12
N LEU A 132 15.79 1.54 6.93
CA LEU A 132 15.81 2.54 8.00
C LEU A 132 15.98 1.88 9.38
N LYS A 133 16.52 0.66 9.42
CA LYS A 133 16.69 -0.09 10.67
C LYS A 133 17.45 0.74 11.71
N GLY A 134 16.88 0.81 12.92
CA GLY A 134 17.41 1.59 14.03
C GLY A 134 16.80 2.98 14.17
N TRP A 135 15.98 3.42 13.23
CA TRP A 135 15.16 4.61 13.38
C TRP A 135 14.03 4.35 14.37
N LYS A 136 13.54 5.42 15.00
CA LYS A 136 12.30 5.35 15.77
C LYS A 136 11.15 5.21 14.78
N GLU A 137 10.28 4.25 15.04
CA GLU A 137 9.00 4.10 14.36
C GLU A 137 7.95 4.85 15.18
N VAL A 138 7.14 5.67 14.52
CA VAL A 138 6.08 6.47 15.15
C VAL A 138 4.86 6.40 14.27
N GLU A 139 3.70 6.15 14.87
CA GLU A 139 2.42 6.04 14.19
C GLU A 139 1.44 7.10 14.71
N TYR A 140 0.52 7.55 13.87
CA TYR A 140 -0.52 8.51 14.21
C TYR A 140 -1.88 8.05 13.71
N GLU A 141 -2.87 8.06 14.60
CA GLU A 141 -4.27 7.85 14.25
C GLU A 141 -4.92 9.21 13.95
N VAL A 142 -5.33 9.43 12.71
CA VAL A 142 -5.81 10.74 12.23
C VAL A 142 -7.29 10.66 11.86
N VAL A 143 -8.06 11.67 12.26
CA VAL A 143 -9.46 11.85 11.85
C VAL A 143 -9.60 13.21 11.17
N ARG A 144 -10.21 13.23 9.97
CA ARG A 144 -10.53 14.45 9.22
C ARG A 144 -12.00 14.44 8.79
N ASP A 145 -12.68 15.57 8.95
CA ASP A 145 -14.08 15.72 8.55
C ASP A 145 -14.27 16.47 7.22
N ALA A 146 -15.53 16.59 6.78
CA ALA A 146 -15.89 17.28 5.54
C ALA A 146 -15.77 18.81 5.61
N TYR A 147 -15.53 19.38 6.79
CA TYR A 147 -15.30 20.81 7.02
C TYR A 147 -13.82 21.14 7.17
N ASP A 148 -12.95 20.19 6.83
CA ASP A 148 -11.50 20.31 6.93
C ASP A 148 -10.96 20.39 8.37
N ASN A 149 -11.77 20.01 9.37
CA ASN A 149 -11.24 19.81 10.72
C ASN A 149 -10.40 18.53 10.73
N CYS A 150 -9.18 18.60 11.27
CA CYS A 150 -8.25 17.48 11.31
C CYS A 150 -7.62 17.35 12.70
N ILE A 151 -7.70 16.15 13.29
CA ILE A 151 -7.15 15.85 14.63
C ILE A 151 -6.32 14.57 14.60
N THR A 152 -5.29 14.53 15.44
CA THR A 152 -4.57 13.30 15.80
C THR A 152 -5.16 12.74 17.09
N VAL A 153 -5.82 11.60 17.01
CA VAL A 153 -6.53 10.97 18.14
C VAL A 153 -5.54 10.27 19.08
N CYS A 154 -4.54 9.61 18.50
CA CYS A 154 -3.52 8.87 19.22
C CYS A 154 -2.20 8.93 18.45
N ASN A 155 -1.09 8.72 19.15
CA ASN A 155 0.21 8.43 18.56
C ASN A 155 0.86 7.28 19.32
N MET A 156 1.67 6.48 18.65
CA MET A 156 2.39 5.33 19.22
C MET A 156 3.85 5.37 18.79
#